data_AF-A0A6L9KWT4-F1
#
_entry.id   AF-A0A6L9KWT4-F1
#
_cell.length_a   1.000
_cell.length_b   1.000
_cell.length_c   1.000
_cell.angle_alpha   90.00
_cell.angle_beta   90.00
_cell.angle_gamma   90.00
#
_symmetry.space_group_name_H-M   'P 1'
#
loop_
_entity.id
_entity.type
_entity.pdbx_description
1 polymer ?
#
loop_
_entity_poly.entity_id
_entity_poly.type
_entity_poly.pdbx_seq_one_letter_code
_entity_poly.pdbx_strand_id
1 'polypeptide(L)'
;MTQNSKPGTGSQSKIWSGRFSVPIAESVKAYTASVQFDRRLAEFDIQGSLAHAQMLCEVGLISPEDLHAIQSGMTTLLEEVRSGQFPWNLDDEDVHLNIERRLTLLIGDAGKRLHTARSRNDQVATDIRLYLRHEIDHLNELLRSVQAALLDLAESHAGTPMPGFTHLQVAQPVTFGHHMMAYVEMFGRDRERLS
;
A
#
# COMPACT_ATOMS: atom_id res chain seq x y z
N MET A 1 9.19 -43.76 41.39
CA MET A 1 9.81 -42.60 40.70
C MET A 1 9.76 -42.86 39.21
N THR A 2 8.91 -42.12 38.50
CA THR A 2 9.13 -41.60 37.13
C THR A 2 7.89 -40.81 36.74
N GLN A 3 7.93 -39.50 37.00
CA GLN A 3 6.98 -38.54 36.43
C GLN A 3 7.41 -38.29 34.97
N ASN A 4 6.47 -38.38 34.04
CA ASN A 4 6.70 -38.01 32.64
C ASN A 4 5.89 -36.74 32.34
N SER A 5 6.51 -35.59 32.56
CA SER A 5 5.96 -34.27 32.27
C SER A 5 6.16 -33.93 30.79
N LYS A 6 5.07 -33.80 30.02
CA LYS A 6 5.09 -33.18 28.69
C LYS A 6 5.05 -31.65 28.82
N PRO A 7 5.81 -30.89 28.01
CA PRO A 7 5.79 -29.44 28.06
C PRO A 7 4.57 -28.90 27.32
N GLY A 8 3.86 -27.96 27.95
CA GLY A 8 2.75 -27.24 27.34
C GLY A 8 3.25 -26.29 26.26
N THR A 9 2.86 -26.54 25.02
CA THR A 9 3.03 -25.60 23.90
C THR A 9 1.95 -24.54 24.03
N GLY A 10 2.33 -23.32 24.43
CA GLY A 10 1.44 -22.16 24.45
C GLY A 10 0.91 -21.88 23.04
N SER A 11 -0.40 -22.07 22.85
CA SER A 11 -1.07 -21.77 21.59
C SER A 11 -1.12 -20.26 21.39
N GLN A 12 -0.43 -19.78 20.36
CA GLN A 12 -0.55 -18.40 19.87
C GLN A 12 -2.01 -18.11 19.56
N SER A 13 -2.62 -17.22 20.33
CA SER A 13 -3.99 -16.76 20.16
C SER A 13 -4.08 -15.95 18.87
N LYS A 14 -4.57 -16.59 17.79
CA LYS A 14 -5.06 -15.90 16.60
C LYS A 14 -6.14 -14.91 17.06
N ILE A 15 -6.10 -13.65 16.64
CA ILE A 15 -6.97 -12.56 17.13
C ILE A 15 -8.47 -12.88 16.97
N TRP A 16 -8.83 -13.78 16.04
CA TRP A 16 -10.19 -14.33 15.88
C TRP A 16 -10.53 -15.54 16.77
N SER A 17 -9.54 -16.30 17.24
CA SER A 17 -9.73 -17.56 17.98
C SER A 17 -10.28 -17.41 19.39
N GLY A 18 -10.28 -16.20 19.96
CA GLY A 18 -10.81 -15.96 21.31
C GLY A 18 -12.31 -16.22 21.44
N ARG A 19 -13.06 -16.24 20.32
CA ARG A 19 -14.53 -16.41 20.31
C ARG A 19 -15.04 -17.72 19.71
N PHE A 20 -14.18 -18.53 19.07
CA PHE A 20 -14.59 -19.74 18.37
C PHE A 20 -13.85 -20.97 18.90
N SER A 21 -14.60 -22.03 19.17
CA SER A 21 -14.08 -23.30 19.71
C SER A 21 -13.56 -24.28 18.65
N VAL A 22 -13.74 -23.96 17.37
CA VAL A 22 -13.38 -24.83 16.23
C VAL A 22 -12.42 -24.09 15.29
N PRO A 23 -11.41 -24.78 14.72
CA PRO A 23 -10.53 -24.18 13.72
C PRO A 23 -11.30 -23.67 12.50
N ILE A 24 -10.89 -22.50 11.97
CA ILE A 24 -11.42 -21.96 10.72
C ILE A 24 -11.04 -22.90 9.57
N ALA A 25 -12.01 -23.24 8.72
CA ALA A 25 -11.78 -24.05 7.53
C ALA A 25 -10.82 -23.36 6.56
N GLU A 26 -9.94 -24.12 5.92
CA GLU A 26 -8.90 -23.57 5.04
C GLU A 26 -9.48 -22.78 3.85
N SER A 27 -10.62 -23.20 3.32
CA SER A 27 -11.35 -22.49 2.28
C SER A 27 -11.82 -21.10 2.72
N VAL A 28 -12.20 -20.93 3.99
CA VAL A 28 -12.62 -19.64 4.54
C VAL A 28 -11.42 -18.72 4.67
N LYS A 29 -10.28 -19.22 5.18
CA LYS A 29 -9.06 -18.41 5.26
C LYS A 29 -8.59 -17.93 3.90
N ALA A 30 -8.58 -18.83 2.90
CA ALA A 30 -8.19 -18.48 1.54
C ALA A 30 -9.12 -17.44 0.91
N TYR A 31 -10.41 -17.44 1.29
CA TYR A 31 -11.39 -16.46 0.80
C TYR A 31 -11.26 -15.10 1.51
N THR A 32 -10.93 -15.07 2.79
CA THR A 32 -10.87 -13.82 3.57
C THR A 32 -9.49 -13.15 3.55
N ALA A 33 -8.42 -13.89 3.29
CA ALA A 33 -7.06 -13.34 3.26
C ALA A 33 -6.88 -12.33 2.13
N SER A 34 -6.42 -11.13 2.48
CA SER A 34 -6.14 -10.03 1.55
C SER A 34 -4.65 -9.81 1.28
N VAL A 35 -3.76 -10.42 2.08
CA VAL A 35 -2.30 -10.27 2.00
C VAL A 35 -1.70 -10.44 0.59
N GLN A 36 -2.34 -11.24 -0.26
CA GLN A 36 -1.88 -11.46 -1.63
C GLN A 36 -1.88 -10.17 -2.47
N PHE A 37 -2.79 -9.24 -2.20
CA PHE A 37 -2.92 -7.98 -2.93
C PHE A 37 -2.70 -6.74 -2.05
N ASP A 38 -3.08 -6.76 -0.77
CA ASP A 38 -2.97 -5.60 0.11
C ASP A 38 -1.56 -5.39 0.69
N ARG A 39 -0.64 -6.36 0.54
CA ARG A 39 0.78 -6.20 0.88
C ARG A 39 1.45 -4.99 0.21
N ARG A 40 0.86 -4.47 -0.87
CA ARG A 40 1.29 -3.22 -1.51
C ARG A 40 1.09 -1.99 -0.62
N LEU A 41 0.23 -2.08 0.39
CA LEU A 41 -0.02 -1.03 1.37
C LEU A 41 1.01 -1.02 2.50
N ALA A 42 1.93 -1.99 2.56
CA ALA A 42 2.83 -2.19 3.69
C ALA A 42 3.66 -0.96 4.04
N GLU A 43 4.20 -0.26 3.04
CA GLU A 43 4.97 0.96 3.28
C GLU A 43 4.11 2.08 3.90
N PHE A 44 2.84 2.18 3.51
CA PHE A 44 1.91 3.17 4.01
C PHE A 44 1.40 2.81 5.41
N ASP A 45 1.18 1.52 5.68
CA ASP A 45 0.87 1.03 7.03
C ASP A 45 2.02 1.31 8.02
N ILE A 46 3.27 1.09 7.58
CA ILE A 46 4.46 1.41 8.38
C ILE A 46 4.52 2.92 8.65
N GLN A 47 4.34 3.77 7.63
CA GLN A 47 4.32 5.23 7.80
C GLN A 47 3.22 5.70 8.76
N GLY A 48 1.99 5.20 8.59
CA GLY A 48 0.87 5.52 9.46
C GLY A 48 1.09 5.02 10.90
N SER A 49 1.71 3.85 11.05
CA SER A 49 2.05 3.28 12.35
C SER A 49 3.16 4.04 13.07
N LEU A 50 4.16 4.56 12.37
CA LEU A 50 5.18 5.44 12.96
C LEU A 50 4.57 6.74 13.50
N ALA A 51 3.66 7.35 12.73
CA ALA A 51 2.94 8.54 13.17
C ALA A 51 2.04 8.25 14.39
N HIS A 52 1.36 7.10 14.38
CA HIS A 52 0.54 6.66 15.52
C HIS A 52 1.39 6.40 16.78
N ALA A 53 2.54 5.74 16.65
CA ALA A 53 3.47 5.51 17.76
C ALA A 53 3.97 6.84 18.36
N GLN A 54 4.32 7.81 17.51
CA GLN A 54 4.70 9.16 17.95
C GLN A 54 3.60 9.79 18.79
N MET A 55 2.35 9.77 18.29
CA MET A 55 1.20 10.28 19.02
C MET A 55 1.00 9.57 20.38
N LEU A 56 1.08 8.23 20.41
CA LEU A 56 0.94 7.45 21.65
C LEU A 56 1.98 7.86 22.71
N CYS A 57 3.22 8.14 22.29
CA CYS A 57 4.28 8.61 23.19
C CYS A 57 3.98 10.03 23.71
N GLU A 58 3.52 10.93 22.84
CA GLU A 58 3.19 12.32 23.20
C GLU A 58 2.04 12.40 24.22
N VAL A 59 1.05 11.51 24.11
CA VAL A 59 -0.06 11.43 25.09
C VAL A 59 0.26 10.56 26.31
N GLY A 60 1.47 10.02 26.39
CA GLY A 60 1.95 9.25 27.55
C GLY A 60 1.42 7.81 27.65
N LEU A 61 0.91 7.23 26.56
CA LEU A 61 0.44 5.83 26.53
C LEU A 61 1.57 4.82 26.30
N ILE A 62 2.69 5.24 25.71
CA ILE A 62 3.93 4.45 25.60
C ILE A 62 5.12 5.29 26.06
N SER A 63 6.22 4.65 26.45
CA SER A 63 7.43 5.36 26.86
C SER A 63 8.28 5.79 25.66
N PRO A 64 9.21 6.76 25.82
CA PRO A 64 10.17 7.10 24.78
C PRO A 64 11.04 5.92 24.33
N GLU A 65 11.34 4.98 25.23
CA GLU A 65 12.07 3.75 24.92
C GLU A 65 11.24 2.82 24.03
N ASP A 66 9.94 2.65 24.32
CA ASP A 66 9.03 1.88 23.46
C ASP A 66 8.93 2.52 22.07
N LEU A 67 8.80 3.85 22.00
CA LEU A 67 8.77 4.59 20.73
C LEU A 67 10.04 4.33 19.92
N HIS A 68 11.22 4.44 20.54
CA HIS A 68 12.49 4.19 19.86
C HIS A 68 12.59 2.74 19.35
N ALA A 69 12.14 1.77 20.14
CA ALA A 69 12.08 0.37 19.73
C ALA A 69 11.15 0.16 18.52
N ILE A 70 9.96 0.78 18.53
CA ILE A 70 9.02 0.73 17.41
C ILE A 70 9.64 1.35 16.15
N GLN A 71 10.25 2.53 16.26
CA GLN A 71 10.90 3.20 15.13
C GLN A 71 12.01 2.35 14.50
N SER A 72 12.86 1.77 15.34
CA SER A 72 13.93 0.87 14.88
C SER A 72 13.36 -0.39 14.22
N GLY A 73 12.38 -1.04 14.85
CA GLY A 73 11.73 -2.24 14.31
C GLY A 73 11.06 -1.97 12.96
N MET A 74 10.31 -0.87 12.85
CA MET A 74 9.66 -0.44 11.60
C MET A 74 10.65 -0.12 10.48
N THR A 75 11.83 0.42 10.82
CA THR A 75 12.89 0.67 9.84
C THR A 75 13.37 -0.65 9.24
N THR A 76 13.62 -1.66 10.08
CA THR A 76 13.95 -3.02 9.62
C THR A 76 12.83 -3.63 8.78
N LEU A 77 11.55 -3.48 9.17
CA LEU A 77 10.44 -4.00 8.38
C LEU A 77 10.35 -3.35 7.00
N LEU A 78 10.56 -2.04 6.93
CA LEU A 78 10.52 -1.32 5.66
C LEU A 78 11.63 -1.79 4.71
N GLU A 79 12.82 -2.06 5.22
CA GLU A 79 13.93 -2.65 4.46
C GLU A 79 13.59 -4.07 3.97
N GLU A 80 13.00 -4.91 4.83
CA GLU A 80 12.54 -6.25 4.46
C GLU A 80 11.47 -6.20 3.36
N VAL A 81 10.50 -5.27 3.46
CA VAL A 81 9.46 -5.07 2.44
C VAL A 81 10.08 -4.63 1.11
N ARG A 82 10.92 -3.60 1.12
CA ARG A 82 11.53 -3.03 -0.11
C ARG A 82 12.51 -3.98 -0.79
N SER A 83 13.20 -4.81 -0.03
CA SER A 83 14.11 -5.84 -0.56
C SER A 83 13.40 -7.12 -1.01
N GLY A 84 12.08 -7.25 -0.75
CA GLY A 84 11.31 -8.44 -1.04
C GLY A 84 11.60 -9.62 -0.10
N GLN A 85 12.28 -9.39 1.02
CA GLN A 85 12.66 -10.40 2.02
C GLN A 85 11.64 -10.54 3.16
N PHE A 86 10.62 -9.69 3.20
CA PHE A 86 9.57 -9.77 4.22
C PHE A 86 8.86 -11.13 4.18
N PRO A 87 8.82 -11.89 5.31
CA PRO A 87 8.28 -13.24 5.35
C PRO A 87 6.74 -13.21 5.45
N TRP A 88 6.07 -12.86 4.35
CA TRP A 88 4.61 -12.83 4.28
C TRP A 88 4.01 -14.19 4.64
N ASN A 89 3.02 -14.18 5.51
CA ASN A 89 2.33 -15.36 5.99
C ASN A 89 0.84 -15.29 5.68
N LEU A 90 0.33 -16.29 4.95
CA LEU A 90 -1.10 -16.38 4.60
C LEU A 90 -2.01 -16.65 5.80
N ASP A 91 -1.47 -17.24 6.88
CA ASP A 91 -2.21 -17.39 8.14
C ASP A 91 -2.40 -16.03 8.85
N ASP A 92 -1.62 -15.01 8.47
CA ASP A 92 -1.79 -13.63 8.89
C ASP A 92 -2.63 -12.93 7.80
N GLU A 93 -3.95 -12.88 8.04
CA GLU A 93 -5.03 -12.51 7.12
C GLU A 93 -4.75 -11.33 6.16
N ASP A 94 -4.21 -10.23 6.71
CA ASP A 94 -4.00 -8.96 6.01
C ASP A 94 -2.56 -8.44 6.18
N VAL A 95 -2.20 -7.41 5.42
CA VAL A 95 -0.91 -6.72 5.53
C VAL A 95 -0.62 -6.23 6.95
N HIS A 96 -1.63 -5.76 7.65
CA HIS A 96 -1.49 -5.16 8.97
C HIS A 96 -1.13 -6.17 10.05
N LEU A 97 -1.74 -7.37 10.02
CA LEU A 97 -1.46 -8.45 10.95
C LEU A 97 -0.07 -9.02 10.69
N ASN A 98 0.35 -9.10 9.41
CA ASN A 98 1.70 -9.48 9.05
C ASN A 98 2.73 -8.52 9.67
N ILE A 99 2.51 -7.20 9.53
CA ILE A 99 3.39 -6.17 10.09
C ILE A 99 3.38 -6.22 11.63
N GLU A 100 2.21 -6.26 12.25
CA GLU A 100 2.04 -6.34 13.71
C GLU A 100 2.76 -7.54 14.31
N ARG A 101 2.57 -8.72 13.71
CA ARG A 101 3.20 -9.96 14.18
C ARG A 101 4.71 -9.90 13.99
N ARG A 102 5.19 -9.45 12.84
CA ARG A 102 6.62 -9.33 12.56
C ARG A 102 7.29 -8.33 13.50
N LEU A 103 6.66 -7.18 13.75
CA LEU A 103 7.14 -6.18 14.71
C LEU A 103 7.21 -6.77 16.12
N THR A 104 6.15 -7.42 16.58
CA THR A 104 6.11 -8.06 17.91
C THR A 104 7.20 -9.11 18.07
N LEU A 105 7.53 -9.87 17.02
CA LEU A 105 8.64 -10.83 17.05
C LEU A 105 10.01 -10.15 17.15
N LEU A 106 10.17 -8.94 16.59
CA LEU A 106 11.43 -8.20 16.63
C LEU A 106 11.67 -7.47 17.96
N ILE A 107 10.63 -6.82 18.49
CA ILE A 107 10.79 -5.88 19.62
C ILE A 107 9.96 -6.24 20.86
N GLY A 108 9.25 -7.37 20.84
CA GLY A 108 8.49 -7.87 21.99
C GLY A 108 7.28 -7.00 22.34
N ASP A 109 7.11 -6.73 23.63
CA ASP A 109 5.90 -6.11 24.17
C ASP A 109 5.68 -4.66 23.70
N ALA A 110 6.74 -3.92 23.34
CA ALA A 110 6.62 -2.60 22.74
C ALA A 110 5.79 -2.66 21.44
N GLY A 111 5.98 -3.70 20.62
CA GLY A 111 5.23 -3.90 19.38
C GLY A 111 3.73 -4.14 19.61
N LYS A 112 3.37 -4.84 20.70
CA LYS A 112 1.96 -5.08 21.06
C LYS A 112 1.24 -3.80 21.46
N ARG A 113 1.94 -2.84 22.06
CA ARG A 113 1.36 -1.57 22.53
C ARG A 113 0.97 -0.64 21.38
N LEU A 114 1.53 -0.83 20.18
CA LEU A 114 1.27 0.00 19.00
C LEU A 114 -0.21 0.05 18.59
N HIS A 115 -0.97 -1.01 18.83
CA HIS A 115 -2.40 -1.06 18.46
C HIS A 115 -3.33 -0.41 19.47
N THR A 116 -2.79 0.14 20.56
CA THR A 116 -3.58 0.88 21.55
C THR A 116 -4.31 2.04 20.87
N ALA A 117 -5.62 2.14 21.15
CA ALA A 117 -6.51 3.20 20.66
C ALA A 117 -6.61 3.34 19.13
N ARG A 118 -6.31 2.27 18.36
CA ARG A 118 -6.44 2.25 16.90
C ARG A 118 -7.32 1.09 16.44
N SER A 119 -8.22 1.33 15.50
CA SER A 119 -9.02 0.28 14.86
C SER A 119 -8.44 -0.07 13.49
N ARG A 120 -8.73 -1.26 13.00
CA ARG A 120 -8.36 -1.64 11.63
C ARG A 120 -9.08 -0.77 10.59
N ASN A 121 -10.28 -0.26 10.92
CA ASN A 121 -11.10 0.53 10.00
C ASN A 121 -10.48 1.90 9.67
N ASP A 122 -9.97 2.63 10.67
CA ASP A 122 -9.29 3.91 10.46
C ASP A 122 -7.88 3.71 9.88
N GLN A 123 -7.20 2.63 10.29
CA GLN A 123 -5.89 2.27 9.76
C GLN A 123 -5.96 2.02 8.24
N VAL A 124 -6.80 1.08 7.78
CA VAL A 124 -6.90 0.77 6.34
C VAL A 124 -7.38 1.97 5.52
N ALA A 125 -8.29 2.78 6.06
CA ALA A 125 -8.75 4.00 5.39
C ALA A 125 -7.64 5.04 5.25
N THR A 126 -6.73 5.11 6.22
CA THR A 126 -5.55 5.98 6.17
C THR A 126 -4.54 5.47 5.15
N ASP A 127 -4.24 4.17 5.19
CA ASP A 127 -3.27 3.54 4.28
C ASP A 127 -3.69 3.69 2.82
N ILE A 128 -4.97 3.45 2.52
CA ILE A 128 -5.51 3.63 1.16
C ILE A 128 -5.37 5.07 0.70
N ARG A 129 -5.62 6.06 1.56
CA ARG A 129 -5.46 7.48 1.18
C ARG A 129 -4.01 7.86 0.93
N LEU A 130 -3.08 7.38 1.76
CA LEU A 130 -1.66 7.61 1.56
C LEU A 130 -1.15 6.93 0.28
N TYR A 131 -1.58 5.69 0.05
CA TYR A 131 -1.31 4.93 -1.16
C TYR A 131 -1.82 5.65 -2.41
N LEU A 132 -3.10 6.06 -2.42
CA LEU A 132 -3.68 6.76 -3.55
C LEU A 132 -2.98 8.10 -3.82
N ARG A 133 -2.63 8.87 -2.78
CA ARG A 133 -1.87 10.11 -2.96
C ARG A 133 -0.53 9.85 -3.67
N HIS A 134 0.21 8.84 -3.22
CA HIS A 134 1.47 8.46 -3.84
C HIS A 134 1.31 8.01 -5.30
N GLU A 135 0.31 7.18 -5.58
CA GLU A 135 0.04 6.71 -6.94
C GLU A 135 -0.44 7.83 -7.87
N ILE A 136 -1.19 8.79 -7.35
CA ILE A 136 -1.62 9.99 -8.10
C ILE A 136 -0.40 10.81 -8.52
N ASP A 137 0.57 11.03 -7.61
CA ASP A 137 1.82 11.72 -7.93
C ASP A 137 2.59 10.97 -9.04
N HIS A 138 2.70 9.64 -8.92
CA HIS A 138 3.35 8.81 -9.93
C HIS A 138 2.64 8.84 -11.29
N LEU A 139 1.31 8.74 -11.32
CA LEU A 139 0.51 8.83 -12.55
C LEU A 139 0.65 10.20 -13.21
N ASN A 140 0.74 11.28 -12.44
CA ASN A 140 0.96 12.62 -12.97
C ASN A 140 2.31 12.76 -13.68
N GLU A 141 3.36 12.10 -13.17
CA GLU A 141 4.66 12.03 -13.85
C GLU A 141 4.57 11.27 -15.16
N LEU A 142 3.93 10.09 -15.16
CA LEU A 142 3.75 9.28 -16.37
C LEU A 142 2.93 10.01 -17.45
N LEU A 143 1.84 10.67 -17.06
CA LEU A 143 1.03 11.48 -17.97
C LEU A 143 1.83 12.63 -18.55
N ARG A 144 2.66 13.30 -17.75
CA ARG A 144 3.56 14.36 -18.22
C ARG A 144 4.56 13.82 -19.25
N SER A 145 5.12 12.63 -19.03
CA SER A 145 6.03 12.00 -19.98
C SER A 145 5.36 11.68 -21.32
N VAL A 146 4.13 11.15 -21.30
CA VAL A 146 3.36 10.88 -22.52
C VAL A 146 3.03 12.18 -23.26
N GLN A 147 2.60 13.22 -22.55
CA GLN A 147 2.35 14.53 -23.15
C GLN A 147 3.60 15.11 -23.81
N ALA A 148 4.77 15.02 -23.16
CA ALA A 148 6.03 15.49 -23.74
C ALA A 148 6.38 14.74 -25.04
N ALA A 149 6.27 13.41 -25.04
CA ALA A 149 6.52 12.60 -26.24
C ALA A 149 5.55 12.94 -27.39
N LEU A 150 4.27 13.18 -27.08
CA LEU A 150 3.27 13.61 -28.06
C LEU A 150 3.53 15.02 -28.57
N LEU A 151 4.03 15.93 -27.72
CA LEU A 151 4.43 17.29 -28.11
C LEU A 151 5.61 17.26 -29.08
N ASP A 152 6.66 16.50 -28.79
CA ASP A 152 7.82 16.33 -29.67
C ASP A 152 7.42 15.77 -31.04
N LEU A 153 6.51 14.77 -31.03
CA LEU A 153 5.95 14.20 -32.26
C LEU A 153 5.06 15.22 -32.99
N ALA A 154 4.31 16.03 -32.26
CA ALA A 154 3.46 17.06 -32.85
C ALA A 154 4.29 18.15 -33.54
N GLU A 155 5.40 18.57 -32.92
CA GLU A 155 6.30 19.59 -33.46
C GLU A 155 7.02 19.10 -34.72
N SER A 156 7.61 17.90 -34.68
CA SER A 156 8.29 17.30 -35.85
C SER A 156 7.36 17.11 -37.06
N HIS A 157 6.06 16.94 -36.82
CA HIS A 157 5.05 16.74 -37.85
C HIS A 157 4.03 17.89 -37.97
N ALA A 158 4.38 19.10 -37.51
CA ALA A 158 3.47 20.25 -37.49
C ALA A 158 2.86 20.56 -38.87
N GLY A 159 3.64 20.36 -39.94
CA GLY A 159 3.23 20.57 -41.33
C GLY A 159 2.93 19.30 -42.13
N THR A 160 2.95 18.10 -41.52
CA THR A 160 2.70 16.84 -42.25
C THR A 160 1.20 16.69 -42.52
N PRO A 161 0.72 16.75 -43.78
CA PRO A 161 -0.71 16.66 -44.07
C PRO A 161 -1.25 15.24 -43.85
N MET A 162 -2.48 15.15 -43.34
CA MET A 162 -3.23 13.91 -43.21
C MET A 162 -4.73 14.15 -43.43
N PRO A 163 -5.52 13.14 -43.84
CA PRO A 163 -6.98 13.26 -43.85
C PRO A 163 -7.51 13.36 -42.42
N GLY A 164 -8.31 14.38 -42.12
CA GLY A 164 -9.16 14.39 -40.93
C GLY A 164 -10.37 13.48 -41.11
N PHE A 165 -10.91 12.93 -40.03
CA PHE A 165 -12.04 12.00 -40.07
C PHE A 165 -13.18 12.44 -39.16
N THR A 166 -14.41 12.31 -39.67
CA THR A 166 -15.64 12.31 -38.87
C THR A 166 -16.47 11.11 -39.32
N HIS A 167 -17.09 10.37 -38.39
CA HIS A 167 -17.75 9.09 -38.70
C HIS A 167 -16.86 8.10 -39.49
N LEU A 168 -15.53 8.17 -39.29
CA LEU A 168 -14.51 7.42 -40.06
C LEU A 168 -14.54 7.68 -41.58
N GLN A 169 -15.16 8.78 -42.03
CA GLN A 169 -15.12 9.27 -43.40
C GLN A 169 -14.16 10.44 -43.51
N VAL A 170 -13.48 10.56 -44.67
CA VAL A 170 -12.56 11.66 -44.93
C VAL A 170 -13.34 12.97 -44.93
N ALA A 171 -12.92 13.89 -44.05
CA ALA A 171 -13.47 15.22 -43.91
C ALA A 171 -12.50 16.25 -44.52
N GLN A 172 -12.05 17.23 -43.75
CA GLN A 172 -11.07 18.22 -44.18
C GLN A 172 -9.63 17.73 -43.94
N PRO A 173 -8.66 18.15 -44.77
CA PRO A 173 -7.24 17.96 -44.46
C PRO A 173 -6.86 18.62 -43.13
N VAL A 174 -6.10 17.90 -42.32
CA VAL A 174 -5.46 18.42 -41.09
C VAL A 174 -3.97 18.09 -41.13
N THR A 175 -3.21 18.45 -40.09
CA THR A 175 -1.83 17.98 -39.94
C THR A 175 -1.73 16.89 -38.87
N PHE A 176 -0.79 15.97 -39.05
CA PHE A 176 -0.52 14.94 -38.05
C PHE A 176 -0.12 15.57 -36.70
N GLY A 177 0.63 16.67 -36.74
CA GLY A 177 0.92 17.43 -35.52
C GLY A 177 -0.34 17.95 -34.81
N HIS A 178 -1.32 18.50 -35.54
CA HIS A 178 -2.59 18.91 -34.95
C HIS A 178 -3.37 17.74 -34.35
N HIS A 179 -3.33 16.56 -34.99
CA HIS A 179 -3.96 15.35 -34.46
C HIS A 179 -3.31 14.88 -33.15
N MET A 180 -1.98 14.94 -33.03
CA MET A 180 -1.26 14.61 -31.79
C MET A 180 -1.57 15.60 -30.66
N MET A 181 -1.67 16.90 -30.98
CA MET A 181 -2.06 17.92 -30.01
C MET A 181 -3.44 17.66 -29.38
N ALA A 182 -4.37 17.04 -30.12
CA ALA A 182 -5.67 16.66 -29.54
C ALA A 182 -5.50 15.72 -28.33
N TYR A 183 -4.56 14.77 -28.39
CA TYR A 183 -4.26 13.87 -27.27
C TYR A 183 -3.48 14.55 -26.15
N VAL A 184 -2.58 15.49 -26.47
CA VAL A 184 -1.90 16.33 -25.46
C VAL A 184 -2.93 17.04 -24.58
N GLU A 185 -3.96 17.63 -25.19
CA GLU A 185 -5.05 18.31 -24.48
C GLU A 185 -5.96 17.35 -23.68
N MET A 186 -6.20 16.14 -24.20
CA MET A 186 -6.95 15.10 -23.46
C MET A 186 -6.22 14.73 -22.16
N PHE A 187 -4.93 14.38 -22.26
CA PHE A 187 -4.12 14.06 -21.09
C PHE A 187 -3.89 15.27 -20.18
N GLY A 188 -3.94 16.49 -20.71
CA GLY A 188 -3.87 17.72 -19.91
C GLY A 188 -5.04 17.82 -18.93
N ARG A 189 -6.25 17.54 -19.40
CA ARG A 189 -7.45 17.47 -18.54
C ARG A 189 -7.41 16.29 -17.57
N ASP A 190 -6.82 15.16 -17.96
CA ASP A 190 -6.67 14.02 -17.05
C ASP A 190 -5.75 14.37 -15.88
N ARG A 191 -4.65 15.09 -16.13
CA ARG A 191 -3.76 15.60 -15.08
C ARG A 191 -4.44 16.61 -14.16
N GLU A 192 -5.27 17.51 -14.70
CA GLU A 192 -6.05 18.46 -13.89
C GLU A 192 -7.03 17.75 -12.95
N ARG A 193 -7.58 16.59 -13.34
CA ARG A 193 -8.44 15.79 -12.45
C ARG A 193 -7.67 15.06 -11.35
N LEU A 194 -6.37 14.85 -11.56
CA LEU A 194 -5.46 14.15 -10.65
C LEU A 194 -4.61 15.13 -9.82
N SER A 195 -4.82 16.45 -9.92
CA SER A 195 -4.08 17.46 -9.14
C SER A 195 -4.76 17.85 -7.83
#